data_AF-A0A410X590-F1
#
_entry.id   AF-A0A410X590-F1
#
_cell.length_a   1.000
_cell.length_b   1.000
_cell.length_c   1.000
_cell.angle_alpha   90.00
_cell.angle_beta   90.00
_cell.angle_gamma   90.00
#
_symmetry.space_group_name_H-M   'P 1'
#
loop_
_entity.id
_entity.type
_entity.pdbx_description
1 polymer ?
#
loop_
_entity_poly.entity_id
_entity_poly.type
_entity_poly.pdbx_seq_one_letter_code
_entity_poly.pdbx_strand_id
1 'polypeptide(L)'
;MQKEVYDVYQPKKYDRSGYQGGLIDPSNIEVKINGSLLSVESVRNDEDRNVSEIVETGKGYTYNFEYAGKPRPFTDTTREELRESNKLIHSMKNGLHKRGIKTD
;
A
#
# COMPACT_ATOMS: atom_id res chain seq x y z
N MET A 1 -20.78 38.07 10.94
CA MET A 1 -19.84 37.87 9.80
C MET A 1 -18.47 37.34 10.22
N GLN A 2 -17.56 38.10 10.85
CA GLN A 2 -16.23 37.55 11.19
C GLN A 2 -16.28 36.44 12.25
N LYS A 3 -17.05 36.67 13.32
CA LYS A 3 -17.28 35.74 14.44
C LYS A 3 -18.15 34.52 14.12
N GLU A 4 -18.92 34.55 13.05
CA GLU A 4 -19.85 33.47 12.66
C GLU A 4 -19.27 32.56 11.58
N VAL A 5 -18.37 33.09 10.74
CA VAL A 5 -17.80 32.38 9.60
C VAL A 5 -16.39 31.89 9.91
N TYR A 6 -15.54 32.73 10.50
CA TYR A 6 -14.12 32.39 10.69
C TYR A 6 -13.83 31.68 12.02
N ASP A 7 -14.60 31.94 13.09
CA ASP A 7 -14.42 31.24 14.37
C ASP A 7 -14.91 29.78 14.33
N VAL A 8 -15.83 29.46 13.40
CA VAL A 8 -16.34 28.10 13.16
C VAL A 8 -15.41 27.30 12.23
N TYR A 9 -14.60 27.99 11.43
CA TYR A 9 -13.72 27.35 10.46
C TYR A 9 -12.46 26.81 11.12
N GLN A 10 -12.51 25.54 11.53
CA GLN A 10 -11.34 24.75 11.94
C GLN A 10 -10.83 23.96 10.73
N PRO A 11 -9.85 24.47 9.95
CA PRO A 11 -9.36 23.77 8.78
C PRO A 11 -8.75 22.44 9.19
N LYS A 12 -9.27 21.34 8.63
CA LYS A 12 -8.69 20.01 8.81
C LYS A 12 -7.37 19.95 8.03
N LYS A 13 -6.24 20.12 8.71
CA LYS A 13 -4.93 19.86 8.12
C LYS A 13 -4.80 18.37 7.81
N TYR A 14 -4.43 18.04 6.59
CA TYR A 14 -4.11 16.68 6.18
C TYR A 14 -2.60 16.49 6.27
N ASP A 15 -2.15 15.74 7.28
CA ASP A 15 -0.77 15.29 7.36
C ASP A 15 -0.62 13.96 6.65
N ARG A 16 0.24 13.92 5.62
CA ARG A 16 0.55 12.69 4.89
C ARG A 16 1.40 11.79 5.76
N SER A 17 0.85 10.63 6.12
CA SER A 17 1.52 9.66 6.99
C SER A 17 2.80 9.07 6.36
N GLY A 18 2.98 9.09 5.04
CA GLY A 18 4.26 8.76 4.39
C GLY A 18 4.93 7.49 4.94
N TYR A 19 6.13 7.63 5.50
CA TYR A 19 6.94 6.56 6.13
C TYR A 19 6.51 6.18 7.55
N GLN A 20 5.62 6.96 8.20
CA GLN A 20 5.14 6.75 9.56
C GLN A 20 3.61 6.67 9.57
N GLY A 21 3.08 5.46 9.56
CA GLY A 21 1.65 5.15 9.51
C GLY A 21 1.04 5.22 8.11
N GLY A 22 1.84 5.36 7.04
CA GLY A 22 1.35 5.39 5.66
C GLY A 22 1.49 4.07 4.92
N LEU A 23 1.16 4.10 3.61
CA LEU A 23 1.22 2.92 2.73
C LEU A 23 2.62 2.36 2.51
N ILE A 24 3.65 3.17 2.72
CA ILE A 24 5.06 2.79 2.57
C ILE A 24 5.75 2.53 3.92
N ASP A 25 5.02 2.62 5.04
CA ASP A 25 5.54 2.26 6.34
C ASP A 25 5.71 0.74 6.42
N PRO A 26 6.92 0.21 6.70
CA PRO A 26 7.16 -1.22 6.83
C PRO A 26 6.27 -1.91 7.86
N SER A 27 5.83 -1.22 8.92
CA SER A 27 4.92 -1.77 9.93
C SER A 27 3.52 -2.07 9.38
N ASN A 28 3.14 -1.45 8.26
CA ASN A 28 1.90 -1.72 7.55
C ASN A 28 2.07 -2.75 6.43
N ILE A 29 3.26 -3.32 6.21
CA ILE A 29 3.50 -4.32 5.18
C ILE A 29 3.51 -5.71 5.81
N GLU A 30 2.52 -6.51 5.43
CA GLU A 30 2.42 -7.89 5.85
C GLU A 30 2.92 -8.83 4.75
N VAL A 31 3.74 -9.81 5.14
CA VAL A 31 4.26 -10.83 4.25
C VAL A 31 3.80 -12.20 4.75
N LYS A 32 3.07 -12.92 3.92
CA LYS A 32 2.52 -14.25 4.22
C LYS A 32 3.07 -15.28 3.23
N ILE A 33 3.42 -16.46 3.75
CA ILE A 33 3.87 -17.59 2.94
C ILE A 33 2.90 -18.74 3.17
N ASN A 34 2.31 -19.25 2.08
CA ASN A 34 1.47 -20.45 2.09
C ASN A 34 1.94 -21.42 1.00
N GLY A 35 2.66 -22.47 1.40
CA GLY A 35 3.32 -23.37 0.45
C GLY A 35 4.30 -22.61 -0.44
N SER A 36 4.04 -22.58 -1.74
CA SER A 36 4.82 -21.84 -2.74
C SER A 36 4.30 -20.44 -3.05
N LEU A 37 3.23 -19.99 -2.37
CA LEU A 37 2.65 -18.67 -2.58
C LEU A 37 3.24 -17.67 -1.56
N LEU A 38 3.83 -16.60 -2.06
CA LEU A 38 4.22 -15.42 -1.29
C LEU A 38 3.17 -14.33 -1.52
N SER A 39 2.50 -13.88 -0.46
CA SER A 39 1.67 -12.68 -0.49
C SER A 39 2.37 -11.53 0.21
N VAL A 40 2.33 -10.36 -0.41
CA VAL A 40 2.83 -9.10 0.14
C VAL A 40 1.71 -8.07 0.01
N GLU A 41 1.18 -7.64 1.14
CA GLU A 41 -0.01 -6.79 1.20
C GLU A 41 0.21 -5.66 2.21
N SER A 42 -0.42 -4.51 1.96
CA SER A 42 -0.47 -3.47 2.98
C SER A 42 -1.74 -3.59 3.81
N VAL A 43 -1.57 -3.72 5.12
CA VAL A 43 -2.64 -3.86 6.13
C VAL A 43 -3.04 -2.53 6.76
N ARG A 44 -2.70 -1.41 6.11
CA ARG A 44 -3.05 -0.08 6.59
C ARG A 44 -4.56 0.14 6.52
N ASN A 45 -5.19 0.31 7.68
CA ASN A 45 -6.65 0.50 7.79
C ASN A 45 -7.02 1.82 8.50
N ASP A 46 -7.90 2.61 7.89
CA ASP A 46 -8.59 3.74 8.55
C ASP A 46 -9.90 3.21 9.12
N GLU A 47 -9.94 2.93 10.43
CA GLU A 47 -11.01 2.14 11.06
C GLU A 47 -11.08 0.76 10.38
N ASP A 48 -12.22 0.38 9.82
CA ASP A 48 -12.40 -0.91 9.13
C ASP A 48 -12.12 -0.85 7.61
N ARG A 49 -11.49 0.24 7.15
CA ARG A 49 -11.30 0.52 5.71
C ARG A 49 -9.86 0.34 5.29
N ASN A 50 -9.60 -0.64 4.44
CA ASN A 50 -8.27 -0.85 3.86
C ASN A 50 -7.91 0.29 2.91
N VAL A 51 -6.90 1.08 3.30
CA VAL A 51 -6.48 2.26 2.55
C VAL A 51 -5.92 1.88 1.18
N SER A 52 -5.16 0.78 1.11
CA SER A 52 -4.57 0.28 -0.14
C SER A 52 -5.65 -0.12 -1.14
N GLU A 53 -6.67 -0.85 -0.68
CA GLU A 53 -7.79 -1.27 -1.51
C GLU A 53 -8.58 -0.07 -2.04
N ILE A 54 -8.84 0.93 -1.18
CA ILE A 54 -9.55 2.16 -1.59
C ILE A 54 -8.74 2.93 -2.65
N VAL A 55 -7.42 2.99 -2.51
CA VAL A 55 -6.54 3.67 -3.48
C VAL A 55 -6.49 2.92 -4.80
N GLU A 56 -6.26 1.61 -4.76
CA GLU A 56 -6.22 0.73 -5.94
C GLU A 56 -7.54 0.75 -6.71
N THR A 57 -8.68 0.64 -6.02
CA THR A 57 -10.00 0.49 -6.66
C THR A 57 -10.74 1.81 -6.89
N GLY A 58 -10.37 2.87 -6.17
CA GLY A 58 -11.11 4.13 -6.14
C GLY A 58 -12.43 4.08 -5.34
N LYS A 59 -12.81 2.93 -4.77
CA LYS A 59 -14.09 2.73 -4.06
C LYS A 59 -13.87 2.86 -2.55
N GLY A 60 -14.82 3.46 -1.83
CA GLY A 60 -14.78 3.55 -0.35
C GLY A 60 -14.32 4.91 0.22
N TYR A 61 -14.08 5.91 -0.63
CA TYR A 61 -13.90 7.29 -0.16
C TYR A 61 -15.19 7.86 0.44
N THR A 62 -15.05 8.55 1.56
CA THR A 62 -16.17 9.17 2.30
C THR A 62 -16.34 10.65 2.01
N TYR A 63 -15.51 11.22 1.14
CA TYR A 63 -15.55 12.61 0.74
C TYR A 63 -15.27 12.73 -0.77
N ASN A 64 -15.81 13.77 -1.39
CA ASN A 64 -15.61 14.03 -2.81
C ASN A 64 -14.31 14.83 -3.04
N PHE A 65 -13.50 14.39 -3.99
CA PHE A 65 -12.27 15.03 -4.43
C PHE A 65 -11.90 14.48 -5.82
N GLU A 66 -10.86 15.01 -6.45
CA GLU A 66 -10.51 14.69 -7.85
C GLU A 66 -10.38 13.18 -8.14
N TYR A 67 -9.94 12.39 -7.17
CA TYR A 67 -9.75 10.94 -7.31
C TYR A 67 -10.80 10.08 -6.59
N ALA A 68 -11.87 10.69 -6.06
CA ALA A 68 -13.00 9.91 -5.55
C ALA A 68 -13.62 9.10 -6.70
N GLY A 69 -13.72 7.79 -6.55
CA GLY A 69 -14.22 6.90 -7.61
C GLY A 69 -13.24 6.62 -8.74
N LYS A 70 -11.99 7.12 -8.66
CA LYS A 70 -10.95 6.88 -9.68
C LYS A 70 -9.87 5.95 -9.11
N PRO A 71 -9.70 4.73 -9.68
CA PRO A 71 -8.58 3.84 -9.39
C PRO A 71 -7.23 4.55 -9.51
N ARG A 72 -6.32 4.26 -8.58
CA ARG A 72 -4.92 4.70 -8.63
C ARG A 72 -4.03 3.48 -8.39
N PRO A 73 -3.80 2.65 -9.42
CA PRO A 73 -3.19 1.36 -9.24
C PRO A 73 -1.68 1.46 -9.06
N PHE A 74 -1.25 1.57 -7.80
CA PHE A 74 0.15 1.81 -7.46
C PHE A 74 0.96 0.51 -7.42
N THR A 75 0.31 -0.64 -7.37
CA THR A 75 0.95 -1.96 -7.42
C THR A 75 1.15 -2.49 -8.84
N ASP A 76 0.54 -1.87 -9.87
CA ASP A 76 0.59 -2.35 -11.25
C ASP A 76 2.01 -2.42 -11.80
N THR A 77 2.82 -1.37 -11.63
CA THR A 77 4.22 -1.37 -12.08
C THR A 77 5.01 -2.49 -11.41
N THR A 78 4.85 -2.68 -10.10
CA THR A 78 5.52 -3.77 -9.38
C THR A 78 5.05 -5.13 -9.87
N ARG A 79 3.75 -5.29 -10.16
CA ARG A 79 3.19 -6.54 -10.68
C ARG A 79 3.80 -6.90 -12.04
N GLU A 80 3.87 -5.94 -12.95
CA GLU A 80 4.47 -6.16 -14.27
C GLU A 80 5.98 -6.40 -14.16
N GLU A 81 6.70 -5.62 -13.34
CA GLU A 81 8.12 -5.87 -13.09
C GLU A 81 8.38 -7.26 -12.54
N LEU A 82 7.57 -7.78 -11.62
CA LEU A 82 7.73 -9.13 -11.08
C LEU A 82 7.40 -10.22 -12.10
N ARG A 83 6.51 -9.95 -13.06
CA ARG A 83 6.17 -10.88 -14.15
C ARG A 83 7.27 -10.93 -15.20
N GLU A 84 7.79 -9.77 -15.59
CA GLU A 84 8.78 -9.65 -16.66
C GLU A 84 10.20 -9.93 -16.17
N SER A 85 10.48 -9.65 -14.90
CA SER A 85 11.81 -9.84 -14.33
C SER A 85 11.94 -11.18 -13.61
N ASN A 86 13.09 -11.82 -13.80
CA ASN A 86 13.48 -12.98 -12.99
C ASN A 86 13.92 -12.58 -11.57
N LYS A 87 13.62 -11.35 -11.09
CA LYS A 87 14.08 -10.84 -9.78
C LYS A 87 13.61 -11.75 -8.64
N LEU A 88 12.36 -12.22 -8.69
CA LEU A 88 11.81 -13.11 -7.65
C LEU A 88 12.56 -14.45 -7.61
N ILE A 89 12.77 -15.07 -8.77
CA ILE A 89 13.49 -16.35 -8.89
C ILE A 89 14.93 -16.19 -8.39
N HIS A 90 15.64 -15.13 -8.80
CA HIS A 90 17.02 -14.88 -8.36
C HIS A 90 17.11 -14.66 -6.86
N SER A 91 16.24 -13.83 -6.28
CA SER A 91 16.19 -13.61 -4.83
C SER A 91 15.91 -14.89 -4.06
N MET A 92 14.99 -15.74 -4.55
CA MET A 92 14.70 -17.05 -3.97
C MET A 92 15.92 -17.98 -4.01
N LYS A 93 16.57 -18.14 -5.18
CA LYS A 93 17.79 -18.95 -5.32
C LYS A 93 18.89 -18.45 -4.39
N ASN A 94 19.11 -17.15 -4.32
CA ASN A 94 20.08 -16.53 -3.41
C ASN A 94 19.76 -16.85 -1.93
N GLY A 95 18.49 -16.80 -1.53
CA GLY A 95 18.05 -17.19 -0.20
C GLY A 95 18.31 -18.67 0.11
N LEU A 96 18.06 -19.56 -0.86
CA LEU A 96 18.34 -21.00 -0.73
C LEU A 96 19.84 -21.29 -0.64
N HIS A 97 20.67 -20.63 -1.46
CA HIS A 97 22.13 -20.76 -1.41
C HIS A 97 22.70 -20.31 -0.07
N LYS A 98 22.20 -19.20 0.50
CA LYS A 98 22.58 -18.75 1.87
C LYS A 98 22.25 -19.77 2.95
N ARG A 99 21.31 -20.68 2.70
CA ARG A 99 20.93 -21.80 3.58
C ARG A 99 21.63 -23.11 3.22
N GLY A 100 22.58 -23.09 2.29
CA GLY A 100 23.35 -24.26 1.84
C GLY A 100 22.61 -25.18 0.86
N ILE A 101 21.43 -24.78 0.38
CA ILE A 101 20.64 -25.56 -0.59
C ILE A 101 21.08 -25.18 -2.00
N LYS A 102 21.55 -26.15 -2.79
CA LYS A 102 21.92 -25.92 -4.19
C LYS A 102 20.67 -25.84 -5.06
N THR A 103 20.70 -24.94 -6.02
CA THR A 103 19.67 -24.80 -7.06
C THR A 103 20.37 -24.77 -8.41
N ASP A 104 19.75 -25.34 -9.44
CA ASP A 104 20.24 -25.26 -10.83
C ASP A 104 20.25 -23.81 -11.35
#